data_AF-A0A354XFC9-F1
#
_entry.id   AF-A0A354XFC9-F1
#
_cell.length_a   1.000
_cell.length_b   1.000
_cell.length_c   1.000
_cell.angle_alpha   90.00
_cell.angle_beta   90.00
_cell.angle_gamma   90.00
#
_symmetry.space_group_name_H-M   'P 1'
#
loop_
_entity.id
_entity.type
_entity.pdbx_description
1 polymer ?
#
loop_
_entity_poly.entity_id
_entity_poly.type
_entity_poly.pdbx_seq_one_letter_code
_entity_poly.pdbx_strand_id
1 'polypeptide(L)'
;MLQEMGREPTPEELGERLEMPEDKVRKVLKIAKEPISMETPIGDDDDSHLGDFIEDGTMLLPIDMATGEGLIEATRNVLGGLTAREAKVLRMR
;
A
#
# COMPACT_ATOMS: atom_id res chain seq x y z
N MET A 1 18.19 8.87 -29.84
CA MET A 1 17.29 9.78 -29.10
C MET A 1 18.03 10.72 -28.17
N LEU A 2 18.80 10.29 -27.15
CA LEU A 2 19.55 11.23 -26.28
C LEU A 2 20.53 12.14 -27.07
N GLN A 3 21.34 11.55 -27.94
CA GLN A 3 22.26 12.30 -28.81
C GLN A 3 21.55 13.12 -29.91
N GLU A 4 20.35 12.69 -30.32
CA GLU A 4 19.59 13.34 -31.40
C GLU A 4 18.75 14.51 -30.88
N MET A 5 18.23 14.40 -29.65
CA MET A 5 17.30 15.36 -29.04
C MET A 5 17.96 16.22 -27.96
N GLY A 6 19.20 15.90 -27.57
CA GLY A 6 19.95 16.59 -26.51
C GLY A 6 19.36 16.41 -25.10
N ARG A 7 18.33 15.57 -24.95
CA ARG A 7 17.64 15.28 -23.68
C ARG A 7 17.13 13.84 -23.67
N GLU A 8 16.79 13.33 -22.48
CA GLU A 8 16.13 12.04 -22.37
C GLU A 8 14.75 12.06 -23.06
N PRO A 9 14.41 11.01 -23.83
CA PRO A 9 13.11 10.91 -24.49
C PRO A 9 12.00 10.68 -23.46
N THR A 10 10.85 11.26 -23.73
CA THR A 10 9.63 11.04 -22.93
C THR A 10 9.07 9.63 -23.14
N PRO A 11 8.28 9.09 -22.20
CA PRO A 11 7.60 7.81 -22.36
C PRO A 11 6.72 7.72 -23.63
N GLU A 12 6.14 8.84 -24.04
CA GLU A 12 5.32 8.99 -25.26
C GLU A 12 6.17 8.82 -26.51
N GLU A 13 7.29 9.54 -26.61
CA GLU A 13 8.25 9.46 -27.72
C GLU A 13 8.88 8.05 -27.82
N LEU A 14 9.13 7.41 -26.68
CA LEU A 14 9.58 6.01 -26.61
C LEU A 14 8.50 5.05 -27.10
N GLY A 15 7.23 5.28 -26.73
CA GLY A 15 6.10 4.46 -27.17
C GLY A 15 5.91 4.48 -28.68
N GLU A 16 5.97 5.66 -29.29
CA GLU A 16 5.91 5.83 -30.76
C GLU A 16 7.05 5.10 -31.46
N ARG A 17 8.29 5.23 -30.94
CA ARG A 17 9.47 4.64 -31.58
C ARG A 17 9.54 3.12 -31.45
N LEU A 18 8.99 2.58 -30.36
CA LEU A 18 8.97 1.16 -30.02
C LEU A 18 7.68 0.46 -30.46
N GLU A 19 6.74 1.18 -31.09
CA GLU A 19 5.41 0.68 -31.48
C GLU A 19 4.64 0.05 -30.30
N MET A 20 4.80 0.66 -29.11
CA MET A 20 4.17 0.20 -27.88
C MET A 20 3.30 1.30 -27.28
N PRO A 21 2.15 0.95 -26.70
CA PRO A 21 1.37 1.89 -25.89
C PRO A 21 2.23 2.54 -24.78
N GLU A 22 2.09 3.86 -24.62
CA GLU A 22 2.79 4.66 -23.62
C GLU A 22 2.64 4.09 -22.20
N ASP A 23 1.46 3.57 -21.86
CA ASP A 23 1.18 2.99 -20.55
C ASP A 23 2.06 1.75 -20.26
N LYS A 24 2.37 0.95 -21.29
CA LYS A 24 3.30 -0.17 -21.18
C LYS A 24 4.73 0.31 -20.99
N VAL A 25 5.15 1.34 -21.71
CA VAL A 25 6.50 1.94 -21.54
C VAL A 25 6.68 2.43 -20.10
N ARG A 26 5.71 3.16 -19.54
CA ARG A 26 5.75 3.61 -18.14
C ARG A 26 5.82 2.45 -17.14
N LYS A 27 5.06 1.36 -17.36
CA LYS A 27 5.08 0.17 -16.49
C LYS A 27 6.43 -0.54 -16.54
N VAL A 28 6.99 -0.75 -17.75
CA VAL A 28 8.30 -1.38 -17.92
C VAL A 28 9.39 -0.55 -17.27
N LEU A 29 9.42 0.77 -17.50
CA LEU A 29 10.36 1.69 -16.85
C LEU A 29 10.23 1.68 -15.33
N LYS A 30 9.03 1.47 -14.77
CA LYS A 30 8.83 1.37 -13.33
C LYS A 30 9.40 0.05 -12.77
N ILE A 31 9.21 -1.06 -13.47
CA ILE A 31 9.66 -2.39 -13.03
C ILE A 31 11.17 -2.57 -13.20
N ALA A 32 11.76 -1.93 -14.22
CA ALA A 32 13.18 -2.02 -14.51
C ALA A 32 14.08 -1.31 -13.47
N LYS A 33 13.50 -0.54 -12.54
CA LYS A 33 14.25 0.11 -11.46
C LYS A 33 14.74 -0.92 -10.46
N GLU A 34 16.02 -0.85 -10.12
CA GLU A 34 16.57 -1.68 -9.05
C GLU A 34 15.99 -1.25 -7.68
N PRO A 35 15.74 -2.21 -6.77
CA PRO A 35 15.31 -1.89 -5.42
C PRO A 35 16.40 -1.10 -4.68
N ILE A 36 15.97 -0.15 -3.85
CA ILE A 36 16.87 0.67 -3.04
C ILE A 36 17.16 -0.07 -1.73
N SER A 37 18.41 0.00 -1.25
CA SER A 37 18.78 -0.58 0.04
C SER A 37 18.06 0.14 1.18
N MET A 38 17.57 -0.62 2.17
CA MET A 38 17.03 -0.04 3.41
C MET A 38 18.12 0.64 4.24
N GLU A 39 19.38 0.23 4.08
CA GLU A 39 20.56 0.82 4.73
C GLU A 39 21.09 2.05 3.97
N THR A 40 20.37 2.57 2.98
CA THR A 40 20.79 3.81 2.32
C THR A 40 20.67 4.97 3.31
N PRO A 41 21.77 5.68 3.63
CA PRO A 41 21.73 6.80 4.57
C PRO A 41 20.88 7.93 3.99
N ILE A 42 20.11 8.59 4.86
CA ILE A 42 19.22 9.69 4.51
C ILE A 42 19.59 10.91 5.34
N GLY A 43 19.89 12.02 4.66
CA GLY A 43 20.29 13.27 5.30
C GLY A 43 21.78 13.32 5.61
N ASP A 44 22.17 14.27 6.46
CA ASP A 44 23.57 14.52 6.85
C ASP A 44 23.97 13.78 8.14
N ASP A 45 23.01 13.16 8.82
CA ASP A 45 23.25 12.39 10.05
C ASP A 45 23.44 10.90 9.69
N ASP A 46 24.64 10.38 9.96
CA ASP A 46 25.05 8.99 9.66
C ASP A 46 24.21 7.91 10.39
N ASP A 47 23.34 8.31 11.32
CA ASP A 47 22.49 7.39 12.08
C ASP A 47 21.10 7.15 11.43
N SER A 48 20.72 7.92 10.40
CA SER A 48 19.40 7.82 9.78
C SER A 48 19.43 7.04 8.47
N HIS A 49 18.73 5.91 8.40
CA HIS A 49 18.66 5.06 7.22
C HIS A 49 17.27 5.12 6.58
N LEU A 50 17.17 4.84 5.28
CA LEU A 50 15.89 4.81 4.56
C LEU A 50 14.87 3.87 5.21
N GLY A 51 15.33 2.75 5.74
CA GLY A 51 14.50 1.76 6.44
C GLY A 51 13.80 2.33 7.67
N ASP A 52 14.40 3.28 8.36
CA ASP A 52 13.85 3.88 9.60
C ASP A 52 12.58 4.70 9.34
N PHE A 53 12.35 5.10 8.07
CA PHE A 53 11.18 5.87 7.66
C PHE A 53 10.06 5.02 7.05
N ILE A 54 10.26 3.71 6.92
CA ILE A 54 9.25 2.82 6.34
C ILE A 54 8.34 2.32 7.47
N GLU A 55 7.14 2.88 7.54
CA GLU A 55 6.10 2.45 8.48
C GLU A 55 5.53 1.07 8.11
N ASP A 56 5.14 0.30 9.14
CA ASP A 56 4.42 -0.96 8.93
C ASP A 56 2.94 -0.70 8.70
N GLY A 57 2.52 -0.73 7.43
CA GLY A 57 1.12 -0.60 7.03
C GLY A 57 0.27 -1.85 7.26
N THR A 58 0.83 -2.95 7.77
CA THR A 58 0.10 -4.20 8.03
C THR A 58 -0.39 -4.32 9.48
N MET A 59 0.18 -3.55 10.40
CA MET A 59 -0.24 -3.53 11.79
C MET A 59 -1.55 -2.75 11.97
N LEU A 60 -2.47 -3.34 12.74
CA LEU A 60 -3.69 -2.65 13.17
C LEU A 60 -3.36 -1.69 14.31
N LEU A 61 -3.95 -0.49 14.27
CA LEU A 61 -3.75 0.49 15.32
C LEU A 61 -4.40 0.00 16.63
N PRO A 62 -3.79 0.25 17.80
CA PRO A 62 -4.36 -0.15 19.09
C PRO A 62 -5.78 0.38 19.33
N ILE A 63 -6.08 1.58 18.81
CA ILE A 63 -7.41 2.17 18.88
C ILE A 63 -8.43 1.37 18.05
N ASP A 64 -8.06 0.94 16.85
CA ASP A 64 -8.92 0.15 15.98
C ASP A 64 -9.18 -1.22 16.62
N MET A 65 -8.15 -1.84 17.20
CA MET A 65 -8.28 -3.08 17.96
C MET A 65 -9.25 -2.93 19.15
N ALA A 66 -9.11 -1.86 19.93
CA ALA A 66 -10.00 -1.59 21.07
C ALA A 66 -11.45 -1.36 20.62
N THR A 67 -11.66 -0.64 19.52
CA THR A 67 -13.00 -0.42 18.97
C THR A 67 -13.61 -1.70 18.42
N GLY A 68 -12.82 -2.57 17.78
CA GLY A 68 -13.24 -3.88 17.30
C GLY A 68 -13.72 -4.78 18.44
N GLU A 69 -12.96 -4.87 19.52
CA GLU A 69 -13.36 -5.60 20.73
C GLU A 69 -14.62 -5.00 21.37
N GLY A 70 -14.69 -3.67 21.47
CA GLY A 70 -15.89 -2.98 21.96
C GLY A 70 -17.14 -3.27 21.12
N LEU A 71 -17.00 -3.35 19.80
CA LEU A 71 -18.08 -3.71 18.89
C LEU A 71 -18.53 -5.16 19.10
N ILE A 72 -17.59 -6.09 19.30
CA ILE A 72 -17.91 -7.48 19.63
C ILE A 72 -18.71 -7.56 20.94
N GLU A 73 -18.33 -6.81 21.97
CA GLU A 73 -19.06 -6.78 23.24
C GLU A 73 -20.46 -6.16 23.10
N ALA A 74 -20.55 -5.00 22.45
CA ALA A 74 -21.82 -4.32 22.22
C ALA A 74 -22.80 -5.20 21.42
N THR A 75 -22.33 -5.85 20.37
CA THR A 75 -23.15 -6.76 19.55
C THR A 75 -23.57 -8.00 20.34
N ARG A 76 -22.70 -8.57 21.19
CA ARG A 76 -23.08 -9.66 22.11
C ARG A 76 -24.19 -9.22 23.08
N ASN A 77 -24.08 -8.03 23.66
CA ASN A 77 -25.07 -7.50 24.59
C ASN A 77 -26.44 -7.28 23.90
N VAL A 78 -26.45 -6.69 22.72
CA VAL A 78 -27.67 -6.49 21.93
C VAL A 78 -28.31 -7.82 21.53
N LEU A 79 -27.51 -8.79 21.05
CA LEU A 79 -28.01 -10.13 20.72
C LEU A 79 -28.50 -10.91 21.96
N GLY A 80 -27.96 -10.61 23.15
CA GLY A 80 -28.42 -11.17 24.41
C GLY A 80 -29.83 -10.71 24.81
N GLY A 81 -30.29 -9.57 24.29
CA GLY A 81 -31.65 -9.08 24.49
C GLY A 81 -32.72 -9.72 23.59
N LEU A 82 -32.31 -10.53 22.60
CA LEU A 82 -33.22 -11.23 21.69
C LEU A 82 -33.61 -12.61 22.23
N THR A 83 -34.65 -13.20 21.65
CA THR A 83 -34.95 -14.61 21.93
C THR A 83 -33.83 -15.53 21.42
N ALA A 84 -33.65 -16.68 22.06
CA ALA A 84 -32.59 -17.63 21.69
C ALA A 84 -32.64 -18.05 20.21
N ARG A 85 -33.84 -18.09 19.61
CA ARG A 85 -34.03 -18.41 18.19
C ARG A 85 -33.57 -17.27 17.28
N GLU A 86 -33.93 -16.02 17.60
CA GLU A 86 -33.57 -14.84 16.80
C GLU A 86 -32.05 -14.57 16.84
N ALA A 87 -31.44 -14.61 18.03
CA ALA A 87 -30.00 -14.43 18.18
C ALA A 87 -29.21 -15.50 17.41
N LYS A 88 -29.66 -16.77 17.44
CA LYS A 88 -29.03 -17.86 16.71
C LYS A 88 -29.15 -17.69 15.19
N VAL A 89 -30.32 -17.28 14.70
CA VAL A 89 -30.51 -17.00 13.27
C VAL A 89 -29.60 -15.86 12.81
N LEU A 90 -29.48 -14.78 13.57
CA LEU A 90 -28.61 -13.64 13.23
C LEU A 90 -27.11 -13.99 13.23
N ARG A 91 -26.63 -14.84 14.14
CA ARG A 91 -25.23 -15.28 14.17
C ARG A 91 -24.86 -16.25 13.05
N MET A 92 -25.84 -16.94 12.46
CA MET A 92 -25.63 -17.93 11.40
C MET A 92 -25.76 -17.35 9.99
N ARG A 93 -26.18 -16.09 9.86
CA ARG A 93 -26.35 -15.38 8.60
C ARG A 93 -25.06 -14.66 8.22
#